data_AF-A0A076PRQ0-F1
#
_entry.id   AF-A0A076PRQ0-F1
#
_cell.length_a   1.000
_cell.length_b   1.000
_cell.length_c   1.000
_cell.angle_alpha   90.00
_cell.angle_beta   90.00
_cell.angle_gamma   90.00
#
_symmetry.space_group_name_H-M   'P 1'
#
loop_
_entity.id
_entity.type
_entity.pdbx_description
1 polymer ?
#
loop_
_entity_poly.entity_id
_entity_poly.type
_entity_poly.pdbx_seq_one_letter_code
_entity_poly.pdbx_strand_id
1 'polypeptide(L)'
;MSRVLVTGAAGFVGQALVGRLLDDGIQGRPVHQLVLSDLSLAGVRRDPRLVLEEGSVADRAVRQRLLRHQPEAIFHLASVPGGAAERDPVLGRGVNLEATLNLLETCQELEQAPRFIYASSIAVYGDTGTSSVSEDMTPSPAITYGAHKLACETLLADASRRGWVDGCSLRLPGIVARRDENPGLASAFMSQLFWKIAERKAITLPISPEGRCWWMSVKTCVKNLVHMAAMDSGPWSARRSYQMPVLHLGIDEVVQALARCLGVDAAALVRYEPHPFTDKNFARYPQLSTPRAIAIGLRNDGSADELVRNVFDHP
;
A
#
# COMPACT_ATOMS: atom_id res chain seq x y z
N MET A 1 2.99 1.95 21.99
CA MET A 1 2.46 0.95 21.05
C MET A 1 3.22 -0.35 21.25
N SER A 2 2.78 -1.11 22.23
CA SER A 2 3.26 -2.45 22.59
C SER A 2 2.48 -3.54 21.85
N ARG A 3 1.18 -3.32 21.60
CA ARG A 3 0.28 -4.24 20.90
C ARG A 3 -0.16 -3.67 19.56
N VAL A 4 0.15 -4.37 18.47
CA VAL A 4 -0.12 -3.94 17.10
C VAL A 4 -0.99 -4.97 16.39
N LEU A 5 -1.98 -4.51 15.64
CA LEU A 5 -2.80 -5.31 14.74
C LEU A 5 -2.45 -4.98 13.28
N VAL A 6 -2.23 -5.99 12.45
CA VAL A 6 -2.09 -5.86 11.00
C VAL A 6 -3.15 -6.72 10.32
N THR A 7 -4.04 -6.12 9.54
CA THR A 7 -4.98 -6.85 8.67
C THR A 7 -4.46 -6.88 7.25
N GLY A 8 -4.66 -7.97 6.51
CA GLY A 8 -3.99 -8.16 5.22
C GLY A 8 -2.51 -8.50 5.44
N ALA A 9 -2.21 -9.16 6.56
CA ALA A 9 -0.86 -9.43 7.04
C ALA A 9 -0.07 -10.41 6.16
N ALA A 10 -0.76 -11.31 5.45
CA ALA A 10 -0.15 -12.20 4.48
C ALA A 10 -0.05 -11.60 3.08
N GLY A 11 -0.60 -10.39 2.85
CA GLY A 11 -0.42 -9.66 1.61
C GLY A 11 1.01 -9.11 1.41
N PHE A 12 1.34 -8.68 0.20
CA PHE A 12 2.67 -8.19 -0.17
C PHE A 12 3.22 -7.09 0.75
N VAL A 13 2.45 -6.02 0.99
CA VAL A 13 2.84 -4.94 1.91
C VAL A 13 2.77 -5.41 3.36
N GLY A 14 1.80 -6.26 3.69
CA GLY A 14 1.59 -6.81 5.02
C GLY A 14 2.78 -7.61 5.51
N GLN A 15 3.28 -8.56 4.73
CA GLN A 15 4.44 -9.39 5.10
C GLN A 15 5.69 -8.53 5.34
N ALA A 16 5.94 -7.55 4.48
CA ALA A 16 7.06 -6.62 4.64
C ALA A 16 6.91 -5.75 5.90
N LEU A 17 5.69 -5.29 6.20
CA LEU A 17 5.39 -4.55 7.43
C LEU A 17 5.57 -5.42 8.68
N VAL A 18 5.09 -6.66 8.65
CA VAL A 18 5.24 -7.62 9.76
C VAL A 18 6.71 -7.87 10.05
N GLY A 19 7.52 -8.17 9.02
CA GLY A 19 8.97 -8.32 9.17
C GLY A 19 9.61 -7.08 9.81
N ARG A 20 9.30 -5.90 9.27
CA ARG A 20 9.78 -4.62 9.82
C ARG A 20 9.41 -4.41 11.28
N LEU A 21 8.17 -4.70 11.67
CA LEU A 21 7.70 -4.51 13.05
C LEU A 21 8.36 -5.51 14.01
N LEU A 22 8.64 -6.73 13.55
CA LEU A 22 9.36 -7.73 14.34
C LEU A 22 10.83 -7.37 14.52
N ASP A 23 11.49 -6.90 13.47
CA ASP A 23 12.93 -6.64 13.48
C ASP A 23 13.26 -5.26 14.10
N ASP A 24 12.54 -4.21 13.72
CA ASP A 24 12.85 -2.81 14.09
C ASP A 24 11.82 -2.16 15.03
N GLY A 25 10.65 -2.78 15.20
CA GLY A 25 9.54 -2.19 15.96
C GLY A 25 8.98 -0.89 15.35
N ILE A 26 8.48 0.00 16.22
CA ILE A 26 7.94 1.32 15.83
C ILE A 26 8.87 2.40 16.39
N GLN A 27 9.65 3.05 15.52
CA GLN A 27 10.71 4.00 15.91
C GLN A 27 11.69 3.40 16.93
N GLY A 28 12.13 2.16 16.73
CA GLY A 28 13.07 1.46 17.62
C GLY A 28 12.46 1.00 18.94
N ARG A 29 11.16 1.24 19.18
CA ARG A 29 10.44 0.65 20.31
C ARG A 29 9.91 -0.73 19.92
N PRO A 30 10.26 -1.79 20.66
CA PRO A 30 9.85 -3.14 20.30
C PRO A 30 8.33 -3.31 20.37
N VAL A 31 7.79 -4.05 19.41
CA VAL A 31 6.42 -4.56 19.47
C VAL A 31 6.44 -5.84 20.32
N HIS A 32 5.63 -5.89 21.38
CA HIS A 32 5.57 -7.05 22.28
C HIS A 32 4.53 -8.07 21.84
N GLN A 33 3.47 -7.61 21.17
CA GLN A 33 2.45 -8.48 20.59
C GLN A 33 2.03 -7.94 19.23
N LEU A 34 2.09 -8.80 18.22
CA LEU A 34 1.71 -8.48 16.86
C LEU A 34 0.61 -9.44 16.40
N VAL A 35 -0.62 -8.95 16.41
CA VAL A 35 -1.81 -9.68 15.98
C VAL A 35 -1.93 -9.56 14.46
N LEU A 36 -2.01 -10.69 13.79
CA LEU A 36 -2.09 -10.78 12.34
C LEU A 36 -3.45 -11.32 11.92
N SER A 37 -4.06 -10.67 10.93
CA SER A 37 -5.32 -11.12 10.35
C SER A 37 -5.22 -11.17 8.84
N ASP A 38 -5.58 -12.33 8.27
CA ASP A 38 -5.74 -12.54 6.85
C ASP A 38 -6.62 -13.78 6.61
N LEU A 39 -7.05 -14.01 5.37
CA LEU A 39 -7.83 -15.21 5.00
C LEU A 39 -7.02 -16.50 5.22
N SER A 40 -5.70 -16.42 5.08
CA SER A 40 -4.75 -17.49 5.37
C SER A 40 -3.45 -16.85 5.85
N LEU A 41 -2.93 -17.34 6.97
CA LEU A 41 -1.64 -16.93 7.54
C LEU A 41 -0.61 -18.05 7.41
N ALA A 42 -0.88 -19.04 6.54
CA ALA A 42 0.07 -20.08 6.20
C ALA A 42 1.37 -19.46 5.65
N GLY A 43 2.51 -19.92 6.16
CA GLY A 43 3.83 -19.44 5.72
C GLY A 43 4.31 -18.15 6.39
N VAL A 44 3.49 -17.51 7.25
CA VAL A 44 3.98 -16.43 8.11
C VAL A 44 5.12 -16.96 9.00
N ARG A 45 6.19 -16.18 9.11
CA ARG A 45 7.35 -16.44 9.97
C ARG A 45 6.91 -16.82 11.39
N ARG A 46 7.59 -17.78 12.02
CA ARG A 46 7.36 -18.09 13.44
C ARG A 46 8.09 -17.09 14.33
N ASP A 47 7.38 -16.49 15.27
CA ASP A 47 7.93 -15.61 16.31
C ASP A 47 6.99 -15.63 17.52
N PRO A 48 7.49 -15.69 18.78
CA PRO A 48 6.66 -15.78 19.98
C PRO A 48 5.75 -14.57 20.21
N ARG A 49 6.00 -13.44 19.55
CA ARG A 49 5.18 -12.23 19.65
C ARG A 49 3.95 -12.27 18.74
N LEU A 50 3.89 -13.23 17.80
CA LEU A 50 2.82 -13.31 16.82
C LEU A 50 1.58 -13.99 17.39
N VAL A 51 0.44 -13.37 17.16
CA VAL A 51 -0.88 -13.97 17.38
C VAL A 51 -1.59 -14.03 16.03
N LEU A 52 -1.93 -15.24 15.60
CA LEU A 52 -2.52 -15.48 14.28
C LEU A 52 -4.04 -15.62 14.41
N GLU A 53 -4.78 -14.68 13.81
CA GLU A 53 -6.24 -14.65 13.80
C GLU A 53 -6.72 -14.78 12.34
N GLU A 54 -6.71 -16.01 11.84
CA GLU A 54 -7.16 -16.32 10.47
C GLU A 54 -8.67 -16.09 10.31
N GLY A 55 -9.04 -15.50 9.18
CA GLY A 55 -10.43 -15.22 8.80
C GLY A 55 -10.59 -13.85 8.15
N SER A 56 -11.77 -13.62 7.56
CA SER A 56 -12.06 -12.35 6.91
C SER A 56 -12.33 -11.27 7.95
N VAL A 57 -11.73 -10.09 7.77
CA VAL A 57 -12.08 -8.90 8.57
C VAL A 57 -13.53 -8.45 8.34
N ALA A 58 -14.18 -8.91 7.26
CA ALA A 58 -15.62 -8.71 7.06
C ALA A 58 -16.48 -9.51 8.05
N ASP A 59 -15.94 -10.55 8.68
CA ASP A 59 -16.66 -11.36 9.65
C ASP A 59 -16.65 -10.70 11.03
N ARG A 60 -17.84 -10.50 11.61
CA ARG A 60 -18.00 -9.90 12.95
C ARG A 60 -17.21 -10.67 14.00
N ALA A 61 -17.29 -12.00 13.98
CA ALA A 61 -16.60 -12.85 14.94
C ALA A 61 -15.08 -12.64 14.89
N VAL A 62 -14.49 -12.53 13.69
CA VAL A 62 -13.05 -12.26 13.50
C VAL A 62 -12.71 -10.90 14.10
N ARG A 63 -13.42 -9.82 13.74
CA ARG A 63 -13.17 -8.48 14.31
C ARG A 63 -13.21 -8.46 15.84
N GLN A 64 -14.17 -9.16 16.44
CA GLN A 64 -14.23 -9.31 17.89
C GLN A 64 -12.99 -10.01 18.47
N ARG A 65 -12.44 -11.03 17.80
CA ARG A 65 -11.19 -11.66 18.24
C ARG A 65 -10.01 -10.71 18.15
N LEU A 66 -9.91 -9.97 17.05
CA LEU A 66 -8.83 -9.00 16.84
C LEU A 66 -8.80 -7.93 17.94
N LEU A 67 -9.97 -7.39 18.31
CA LEU A 67 -10.06 -6.29 19.27
C LEU A 67 -9.96 -6.74 20.74
N ARG A 68 -10.19 -8.02 21.06
CA ARG A 68 -9.91 -8.56 22.41
C ARG A 68 -8.45 -8.38 22.83
N HIS A 69 -7.55 -8.23 21.86
CA HIS A 69 -6.12 -7.99 22.12
C HIS A 69 -5.78 -6.54 22.47
N GLN A 70 -6.77 -5.63 22.53
CA GLN A 70 -6.58 -4.22 22.87
C GLN A 70 -5.42 -3.54 22.10
N PRO A 71 -5.43 -3.59 20.75
CA PRO A 71 -4.36 -3.03 19.95
C PRO A 71 -4.23 -1.52 20.19
N GLU A 72 -3.01 -1.02 20.36
CA GLU A 72 -2.71 0.41 20.45
C GLU A 72 -2.44 1.01 19.05
N ALA A 73 -2.11 0.16 18.08
CA ALA A 73 -1.96 0.53 16.68
C ALA A 73 -2.59 -0.51 15.76
N ILE A 74 -3.27 -0.04 14.72
CA ILE A 74 -3.90 -0.87 13.70
C ILE A 74 -3.39 -0.43 12.33
N PHE A 75 -2.76 -1.34 11.60
CA PHE A 75 -2.45 -1.19 10.18
C PHE A 75 -3.48 -1.95 9.36
N HIS A 76 -4.43 -1.22 8.79
CA HIS A 76 -5.51 -1.81 8.01
C HIS A 76 -5.13 -1.84 6.52
N LEU A 77 -4.53 -2.97 6.09
CA LEU A 77 -4.09 -3.21 4.72
C LEU A 77 -4.99 -4.19 3.96
N ALA A 78 -5.98 -4.81 4.62
CA ALA A 78 -6.85 -5.81 4.02
C ALA A 78 -7.73 -5.16 2.95
N SER A 79 -7.73 -5.72 1.74
CA SER A 79 -8.51 -5.19 0.62
C SER A 79 -8.61 -6.22 -0.50
N VAL A 80 -9.76 -6.24 -1.17
CA VAL A 80 -9.95 -6.89 -2.47
C VAL A 80 -9.40 -5.95 -3.56
N PRO A 81 -8.43 -6.39 -4.38
CA PRO A 81 -7.84 -5.55 -5.43
C PRO A 81 -8.85 -5.03 -6.45
N GLY A 82 -8.57 -3.88 -7.07
CA GLY A 82 -9.51 -3.18 -7.94
C GLY A 82 -10.17 -4.04 -9.02
N GLY A 83 -9.38 -4.72 -9.85
CA GLY A 83 -9.93 -5.59 -10.90
C GLY A 83 -10.77 -6.76 -10.37
N ALA A 84 -10.51 -7.23 -9.15
CA ALA A 84 -11.34 -8.26 -8.52
C ALA A 84 -12.63 -7.67 -7.94
N ALA A 85 -12.56 -6.48 -7.35
CA ALA A 85 -13.74 -5.77 -6.83
C ALA A 85 -14.70 -5.33 -7.94
N GLU A 86 -14.20 -5.03 -9.15
CA GLU A 86 -15.07 -4.77 -10.32
C GLU A 86 -15.79 -6.04 -10.80
N ARG A 87 -15.10 -7.19 -10.77
CA ARG A 87 -15.70 -8.48 -11.16
C ARG A 87 -16.69 -9.00 -10.12
N ASP A 88 -16.44 -8.74 -8.85
CA ASP A 88 -17.33 -9.08 -7.74
C ASP A 88 -17.57 -7.86 -6.84
N PRO A 89 -18.53 -6.99 -7.21
CA PRO A 89 -18.85 -5.78 -6.44
C PRO A 89 -19.38 -6.06 -5.04
N VAL A 90 -20.01 -7.23 -4.82
CA VAL A 90 -20.55 -7.61 -3.50
C VAL A 90 -19.40 -7.92 -2.55
N LEU A 91 -18.45 -8.77 -2.97
CA LEU A 91 -17.22 -9.02 -2.22
C LEU A 91 -16.43 -7.73 -2.02
N GLY A 92 -16.28 -6.92 -3.07
CA GLY A 92 -15.60 -5.63 -3.03
C GLY A 92 -16.21 -4.67 -2.01
N ARG A 93 -17.54 -4.56 -1.93
CA ARG A 93 -18.25 -3.72 -0.95
C ARG A 93 -18.09 -4.24 0.47
N GLY A 94 -18.33 -5.55 0.66
CA GLY A 94 -18.24 -6.19 1.97
C GLY A 94 -16.86 -6.04 2.60
N VAL A 95 -15.79 -6.23 1.82
CA VAL A 95 -14.41 -6.16 2.33
C VAL A 95 -13.85 -4.74 2.32
N ASN A 96 -13.95 -4.00 1.21
CA ASN A 96 -13.23 -2.72 1.09
C ASN A 96 -13.91 -1.57 1.82
N LEU A 97 -15.24 -1.61 1.96
CA LEU A 97 -16.04 -0.54 2.56
C LEU A 97 -16.63 -0.95 3.90
N GLU A 98 -17.51 -1.96 3.91
CA GLU A 98 -18.27 -2.34 5.10
C GLU A 98 -17.35 -2.87 6.22
N ALA A 99 -16.38 -3.73 5.91
CA ALA A 99 -15.45 -4.22 6.92
C ALA A 99 -14.60 -3.09 7.53
N THR A 100 -14.15 -2.13 6.72
CA THR A 100 -13.42 -0.95 7.20
C THR A 100 -14.27 -0.11 8.15
N LEU A 101 -15.50 0.23 7.75
CA LEU A 101 -16.45 0.98 8.57
C LEU A 101 -16.71 0.24 9.90
N ASN A 102 -17.05 -1.03 9.82
CA ASN A 102 -17.33 -1.85 11.00
C ASN A 102 -16.11 -1.93 11.94
N LEU A 103 -14.89 -2.04 11.41
CA LEU A 103 -13.67 -2.06 12.21
C LEU A 103 -13.47 -0.71 12.93
N LEU A 104 -13.66 0.42 12.24
CA LEU A 104 -13.59 1.75 12.83
C LEU A 104 -14.63 1.93 13.95
N GLU A 105 -15.87 1.52 13.72
CA GLU A 105 -16.94 1.60 14.71
C GLU A 105 -16.64 0.74 15.93
N THR A 106 -16.14 -0.48 15.74
CA THR A 106 -15.86 -1.39 16.85
C THR A 106 -14.64 -0.93 17.68
N CYS A 107 -13.77 -0.04 17.15
CA CYS A 107 -12.68 0.54 17.94
C CYS A 107 -13.17 1.35 19.17
N GLN A 108 -14.44 1.76 19.20
CA GLN A 108 -15.06 2.38 20.38
C GLN A 108 -15.11 1.48 21.61
N GLU A 109 -15.04 0.16 21.41
CA GLU A 109 -15.05 -0.83 22.48
C GLU A 109 -13.67 -0.98 23.15
N LEU A 110 -12.63 -0.33 22.59
CA LEU A 110 -11.28 -0.34 23.15
C LEU A 110 -11.16 0.61 24.33
N GLU A 111 -10.29 0.27 25.28
CA GLU A 111 -10.03 1.12 26.44
C GLU A 111 -9.42 2.48 26.04
N GLN A 112 -8.68 2.50 24.94
CA GLN A 112 -8.04 3.69 24.38
C GLN A 112 -8.17 3.69 22.86
N ALA A 113 -8.35 4.88 22.29
CA ALA A 113 -8.38 5.07 20.85
C ALA A 113 -7.03 4.64 20.23
N PRO A 114 -7.00 3.66 19.33
CA PRO A 114 -5.76 3.21 18.72
C PRO A 114 -5.30 4.20 17.65
N ARG A 115 -3.98 4.21 17.40
CA ARG A 115 -3.47 4.78 16.15
C ARG A 115 -3.95 3.91 14.99
N PHE A 116 -4.60 4.50 13.99
CA PHE A 116 -5.17 3.75 12.87
C PHE A 116 -4.57 4.19 11.53
N ILE A 117 -3.78 3.32 10.91
CA ILE A 117 -3.14 3.57 9.61
C ILE A 117 -3.88 2.79 8.53
N TYR A 118 -4.56 3.51 7.65
CA TYR A 118 -5.32 2.93 6.54
C TYR A 118 -4.55 2.98 5.23
N ALA A 119 -4.44 1.84 4.54
CA ALA A 119 -3.94 1.80 3.17
C ALA A 119 -5.05 2.20 2.17
N SER A 120 -5.06 3.49 1.83
CA SER A 120 -5.79 4.00 0.68
C SER A 120 -5.01 3.75 -0.62
N SER A 121 -5.44 4.34 -1.74
CA SER A 121 -4.83 4.11 -3.05
C SER A 121 -4.90 5.34 -3.93
N ILE A 122 -3.95 5.48 -4.85
CA ILE A 122 -4.02 6.45 -5.95
C ILE A 122 -5.26 6.25 -6.85
N ALA A 123 -5.95 5.10 -6.78
CA ALA A 123 -7.21 4.85 -7.50
C ALA A 123 -8.33 5.84 -7.15
N VAL A 124 -8.20 6.61 -6.06
CA VAL A 124 -9.14 7.69 -5.71
C VAL A 124 -9.12 8.84 -6.72
N TYR A 125 -8.04 9.01 -7.49
CA TYR A 125 -7.95 10.10 -8.46
C TYR A 125 -8.66 9.83 -9.78
N GLY A 126 -8.85 8.55 -10.15
CA GLY A 126 -9.43 8.19 -11.45
C GLY A 126 -8.63 8.70 -12.65
N ASP A 127 -9.32 9.04 -13.74
CA ASP A 127 -8.73 9.69 -14.91
C ASP A 127 -8.63 11.20 -14.64
N THR A 128 -7.42 11.67 -14.37
CA THR A 128 -7.20 13.06 -13.95
C THR A 128 -7.34 14.06 -15.10
N GLY A 129 -7.17 13.62 -16.36
CA GLY A 129 -7.20 14.50 -17.53
C GLY A 129 -6.16 15.63 -17.54
N THR A 130 -5.24 15.68 -16.58
CA THR A 130 -4.26 16.75 -16.41
C THR A 130 -2.83 16.23 -16.58
N SER A 131 -1.90 17.14 -16.85
CA SER A 131 -0.46 16.85 -16.88
C SER A 131 0.18 16.81 -15.48
N SER A 132 -0.53 17.29 -14.45
CA SER A 132 -0.06 17.29 -13.07
C SER A 132 -1.19 17.00 -12.07
N VAL A 133 -0.83 16.30 -11.00
CA VAL A 133 -1.67 16.02 -9.83
C VAL A 133 -0.99 16.62 -8.62
N SER A 134 -1.79 17.17 -7.70
CA SER A 134 -1.30 17.64 -6.40
C SER A 134 -2.13 17.03 -5.27
N GLU A 135 -1.65 17.18 -4.04
CA GLU A 135 -2.39 16.79 -2.85
C GLU A 135 -3.73 17.55 -2.66
N ASP A 136 -3.94 18.66 -3.37
CA ASP A 136 -5.19 19.43 -3.32
C ASP A 136 -6.20 19.03 -4.39
N MET A 137 -5.80 18.19 -5.36
CA MET A 137 -6.72 17.68 -6.36
C MET A 137 -7.87 16.92 -5.69
N THR A 138 -9.09 17.33 -6.02
CA THR A 138 -10.30 16.63 -5.59
C THR A 138 -10.30 15.23 -6.17
N PRO A 139 -10.37 14.18 -5.32
CA PRO A 139 -10.46 12.80 -5.81
C PRO A 139 -11.73 12.59 -6.64
N SER A 140 -11.60 11.91 -7.77
CA SER A 140 -12.70 11.55 -8.67
C SER A 140 -12.52 10.11 -9.17
N PRO A 141 -12.80 9.10 -8.33
CA PRO A 141 -12.52 7.71 -8.65
C PRO A 141 -13.33 7.24 -9.87
N ALA A 142 -12.68 6.49 -10.75
CA ALA A 142 -13.30 5.95 -11.98
C ALA A 142 -13.76 4.48 -11.84
N ILE A 143 -13.51 3.86 -10.68
CA ILE A 143 -13.81 2.45 -10.39
C ILE A 143 -14.33 2.30 -8.96
N THR A 144 -15.14 1.27 -8.70
CA THR A 144 -15.75 0.96 -7.39
C THR A 144 -14.69 0.83 -6.29
N TYR A 145 -13.55 0.22 -6.58
CA TYR A 145 -12.44 0.16 -5.62
C TYR A 145 -11.94 1.54 -5.17
N GLY A 146 -11.76 2.47 -6.11
CA GLY A 146 -11.36 3.84 -5.82
C GLY A 146 -12.43 4.59 -5.01
N ALA A 147 -13.71 4.36 -5.34
CA ALA A 147 -14.83 4.92 -4.59
C ALA A 147 -14.87 4.42 -3.14
N HIS A 148 -14.68 3.12 -2.92
CA HIS A 148 -14.59 2.54 -1.58
C HIS A 148 -13.42 3.12 -0.79
N LYS A 149 -12.22 3.22 -1.39
CA LYS A 149 -11.05 3.82 -0.73
C LYS A 149 -11.34 5.26 -0.31
N LEU A 150 -11.89 6.09 -1.20
CA LEU A 150 -12.24 7.48 -0.90
C LEU A 150 -13.32 7.60 0.20
N ALA A 151 -14.32 6.73 0.17
CA ALA A 151 -15.34 6.69 1.23
C ALA A 151 -14.68 6.37 2.58
N CYS A 152 -13.79 5.37 2.63
CA CYS A 152 -13.06 5.02 3.85
C CYS A 152 -12.11 6.11 4.34
N GLU A 153 -11.49 6.91 3.45
CA GLU A 153 -10.73 8.10 3.85
C GLU A 153 -11.61 9.06 4.66
N THR A 154 -12.81 9.33 4.16
CA THR A 154 -13.78 10.21 4.81
C THR A 154 -14.28 9.64 6.15
N LEU A 155 -14.62 8.34 6.17
CA LEU A 155 -15.08 7.66 7.38
C LEU A 155 -14.01 7.60 8.46
N LEU A 156 -12.74 7.40 8.09
CA LEU A 156 -11.61 7.43 9.01
C LEU A 156 -11.40 8.82 9.63
N ALA A 157 -11.51 9.87 8.82
CA ALA A 157 -11.42 11.24 9.30
C ALA A 157 -12.55 11.55 10.30
N ASP A 158 -13.78 11.11 10.03
CA ASP A 158 -14.90 11.26 10.96
C ASP A 158 -14.71 10.44 12.24
N ALA A 159 -14.32 9.16 12.13
CA ALA A 159 -13.98 8.32 13.28
C ALA A 159 -12.92 8.97 14.17
N SER A 160 -11.92 9.63 13.57
CA SER A 160 -10.90 10.37 14.29
C SER A 160 -11.44 11.62 14.98
N ARG A 161 -12.28 12.40 14.28
CA ARG A 161 -12.97 13.57 14.86
C ARG A 161 -13.85 13.20 16.06
N ARG A 162 -14.43 11.99 16.03
CA ARG A 162 -15.25 11.43 17.11
C ARG A 162 -14.45 10.82 18.26
N GLY A 163 -13.12 10.72 18.11
CA GLY A 163 -12.23 10.14 19.12
C GLY A 163 -12.27 8.61 19.19
N TRP A 164 -12.80 7.92 18.18
CA TRP A 164 -12.82 6.45 18.13
C TRP A 164 -11.45 5.86 17.85
N VAL A 165 -10.66 6.58 17.08
CA VAL A 165 -9.29 6.26 16.67
C VAL A 165 -8.50 7.56 16.55
N ASP A 166 -7.17 7.49 16.55
CA ASP A 166 -6.34 8.56 16.01
C ASP A 166 -5.81 8.11 14.64
N GLY A 167 -6.58 8.41 13.59
CA GLY A 167 -6.42 7.80 12.28
C GLY A 167 -5.77 8.69 11.22
N CYS A 168 -5.08 8.07 10.27
CA CYS A 168 -4.75 8.66 8.99
C CYS A 168 -4.72 7.63 7.86
N SER A 169 -4.98 8.08 6.62
CA SER A 169 -4.89 7.26 5.42
C SER A 169 -3.68 7.66 4.57
N LEU A 170 -3.11 6.66 3.90
CA LEU A 170 -2.03 6.84 2.95
C LEU A 170 -2.43 6.28 1.59
N ARG A 171 -2.42 7.12 0.55
CA ARG A 171 -2.73 6.71 -0.82
C ARG A 171 -1.50 6.04 -1.44
N LEU A 172 -1.53 4.71 -1.47
CA LEU A 172 -0.44 3.91 -2.00
C LEU A 172 -0.36 4.00 -3.53
N PRO A 173 0.84 4.26 -4.12
CA PRO A 173 1.09 4.20 -5.56
C PRO A 173 1.35 2.75 -6.02
N GLY A 174 2.00 2.58 -7.19
CA GLY A 174 2.49 1.28 -7.65
C GLY A 174 3.63 0.76 -6.76
N ILE A 175 3.29 -0.05 -5.75
CA ILE A 175 4.27 -0.66 -4.85
C ILE A 175 4.96 -1.84 -5.55
N VAL A 176 6.29 -1.79 -5.62
CA VAL A 176 7.13 -2.81 -6.27
C VAL A 176 8.20 -3.37 -5.33
N ALA A 177 8.75 -4.56 -5.57
CA ALA A 177 8.32 -5.55 -6.56
C ALA A 177 7.69 -6.75 -5.85
N ARG A 178 6.40 -7.02 -6.12
CA ARG A 178 5.74 -8.26 -5.65
C ARG A 178 6.24 -9.44 -6.48
N ARG A 179 6.55 -10.56 -5.81
CA ARG A 179 6.98 -11.80 -6.48
C ARG A 179 5.82 -12.53 -7.15
N ASP A 180 4.62 -12.47 -6.56
CA ASP A 180 3.48 -13.24 -7.06
C ASP A 180 3.06 -12.79 -8.46
N GLU A 181 3.22 -13.72 -9.41
CA GLU A 181 2.74 -13.65 -10.78
C GLU A 181 1.21 -13.78 -10.83
N ASN A 182 0.45 -12.96 -10.10
CA ASN A 182 -1.01 -12.91 -10.30
C ASN A 182 -1.27 -12.22 -11.66
N PRO A 183 -1.64 -12.98 -12.71
CA PRO A 183 -1.71 -12.46 -14.09
C PRO A 183 -2.92 -11.54 -14.29
N GLY A 184 -3.88 -11.54 -13.37
CA GLY A 184 -5.13 -10.78 -13.45
C GLY A 184 -5.03 -9.31 -13.01
N LEU A 185 -3.83 -8.82 -12.69
CA LEU A 185 -3.60 -7.43 -12.29
C LEU A 185 -2.89 -6.67 -13.41
N ALA A 186 -3.56 -5.70 -14.02
CA ALA A 186 -3.03 -4.95 -15.17
C ALA A 186 -1.70 -4.21 -14.86
N SER A 187 -1.45 -3.82 -13.61
CA SER A 187 -0.18 -3.22 -13.16
C SER A 187 0.92 -4.23 -12.83
N ALA A 188 0.68 -5.55 -12.98
CA ALA A 188 1.65 -6.58 -12.60
C ALA A 188 2.98 -6.47 -13.35
N PHE A 189 2.96 -5.93 -14.58
CA PHE A 189 4.18 -5.71 -15.38
C PHE A 189 5.24 -4.90 -14.62
N MET A 190 4.81 -3.95 -13.76
CA MET A 190 5.73 -3.10 -12.99
C MET A 190 6.61 -3.92 -12.06
N SER A 191 6.07 -4.97 -11.43
CA SER A 191 6.85 -5.86 -10.55
C SER A 191 7.53 -6.99 -11.31
N GLN A 192 6.88 -7.52 -12.35
CA GLN A 192 7.47 -8.56 -13.21
C GLN A 192 8.76 -8.09 -13.86
N LEU A 193 8.84 -6.80 -14.22
CA LEU A 193 10.05 -6.19 -14.78
C LEU A 193 11.29 -6.43 -13.88
N PHE A 194 11.17 -6.19 -12.57
CA PHE A 194 12.30 -6.38 -11.64
C PHE A 194 12.75 -7.84 -11.61
N TRP A 195 11.80 -8.78 -11.45
CA TRP A 195 12.13 -10.19 -11.27
C TRP A 195 12.59 -10.85 -12.57
N LYS A 196 11.96 -10.59 -13.72
CA LYS A 196 12.40 -11.14 -15.01
C LYS A 196 13.80 -10.66 -15.37
N ILE A 197 14.11 -9.39 -15.15
CA ILE A 197 15.46 -8.86 -15.41
C ILE A 197 16.50 -9.45 -14.44
N ALA A 198 16.18 -9.58 -13.15
CA ALA A 198 17.06 -10.25 -12.18
C ALA A 198 17.31 -11.72 -12.54
N GLU A 199 16.30 -12.41 -13.08
CA GLU A 199 16.41 -13.79 -13.58
C GLU A 199 17.03 -13.90 -14.97
N ARG A 200 17.43 -12.78 -15.60
CA ARG A 200 17.96 -12.70 -16.97
C ARG A 200 16.99 -13.29 -18.01
N LYS A 201 15.70 -13.13 -17.79
CA LYS A 201 14.62 -13.57 -18.68
C LYS A 201 14.03 -12.38 -19.44
N ALA A 202 13.64 -12.63 -20.68
CA ALA A 202 12.94 -11.64 -21.48
C ALA A 202 11.53 -11.35 -20.92
N ILE A 203 11.06 -10.11 -21.11
CA ILE A 203 9.71 -9.68 -20.76
C ILE A 203 9.14 -8.77 -21.87
N THR A 204 7.87 -9.00 -22.21
CA THR A 204 7.10 -8.10 -23.06
C THR A 204 6.21 -7.23 -22.19
N LEU A 205 6.39 -5.91 -22.27
CA LEU A 205 5.65 -4.93 -21.49
C LEU A 205 4.39 -4.49 -22.24
N PRO A 206 3.22 -4.49 -21.58
CA PRO A 206 1.92 -4.17 -22.19
C PRO A 206 1.67 -2.66 -22.32
N ILE A 207 2.73 -1.86 -22.40
CA ILE A 207 2.70 -0.40 -22.37
C ILE A 207 3.69 0.15 -23.40
N SER A 208 3.53 1.42 -23.77
CA SER A 208 4.44 2.13 -24.65
C SER A 208 5.81 2.35 -24.01
N PRO A 209 6.89 2.43 -24.82
CA PRO A 209 8.23 2.78 -24.34
C PRO A 209 8.29 4.12 -23.59
N GLU A 210 7.43 5.07 -23.95
CA GLU A 210 7.32 6.40 -23.35
C GLU A 210 6.50 6.40 -22.04
N GLY A 211 6.00 5.23 -21.63
CA GLY A 211 5.16 5.04 -20.46
C GLY A 211 5.83 5.51 -19.17
N ARG A 212 5.15 6.39 -18.42
CA ARG A 212 5.59 6.89 -17.11
C ARG A 212 4.67 6.41 -16.00
N CYS A 213 5.28 5.94 -14.91
CA CYS A 213 4.56 5.42 -13.77
C CYS A 213 4.96 6.10 -12.45
N TRP A 214 4.14 5.89 -11.43
CA TRP A 214 4.44 6.22 -10.04
C TRP A 214 4.97 5.00 -9.31
N TRP A 215 6.24 5.05 -8.94
CA TRP A 215 6.98 3.93 -8.36
C TRP A 215 7.26 4.18 -6.89
N MET A 216 7.18 3.11 -6.10
CA MET A 216 7.66 3.08 -4.73
C MET A 216 8.05 1.64 -4.35
N SER A 217 9.18 1.45 -3.69
CA SER A 217 9.50 0.12 -3.15
C SER A 217 8.62 -0.23 -1.95
N VAL A 218 8.38 -1.52 -1.72
CA VAL A 218 7.69 -1.99 -0.51
C VAL A 218 8.43 -1.56 0.76
N LYS A 219 9.77 -1.52 0.73
CA LYS A 219 10.61 -1.04 1.84
C LYS A 219 10.29 0.42 2.20
N THR A 220 10.20 1.30 1.21
CA THR A 220 9.85 2.72 1.42
C THR A 220 8.39 2.89 1.83
N CYS A 221 7.47 2.13 1.24
CA CYS A 221 6.06 2.09 1.65
C CYS A 221 5.91 1.75 3.14
N VAL A 222 6.57 0.70 3.61
CA VAL A 222 6.56 0.26 5.00
C VAL A 222 7.19 1.31 5.92
N LYS A 223 8.31 1.94 5.52
CA LYS A 223 8.91 3.05 6.27
C LYS A 223 7.91 4.19 6.48
N ASN A 224 7.18 4.57 5.44
CA ASN A 224 6.14 5.60 5.52
C ASN A 224 4.97 5.18 6.42
N LEU A 225 4.50 3.94 6.35
CA LEU A 225 3.44 3.42 7.22
C LEU A 225 3.86 3.50 8.70
N VAL A 226 5.05 3.00 9.04
CA VAL A 226 5.58 3.01 10.41
C VAL A 226 5.83 4.44 10.89
N HIS A 227 6.32 5.33 10.02
CA HIS A 227 6.50 6.75 10.33
C HIS A 227 5.18 7.41 10.74
N MET A 228 4.11 7.20 9.95
CA MET A 228 2.79 7.75 10.27
C MET A 228 2.17 7.14 11.53
N ALA A 229 2.46 5.87 11.82
CA ALA A 229 2.05 5.25 13.08
C ALA A 229 2.73 5.90 14.29
N ALA A 230 3.97 6.35 14.15
CA ALA A 230 4.77 6.80 15.28
C ALA A 230 4.77 8.31 15.52
N MET A 231 4.46 9.11 14.50
CA MET A 231 4.51 10.57 14.60
C MET A 231 3.37 11.13 15.47
N ASP A 232 3.60 12.30 16.06
CA ASP A 232 2.52 13.09 16.66
C ASP A 232 1.48 13.47 15.60
N SER A 233 0.19 13.33 15.94
CA SER A 233 -0.91 13.64 15.03
C SER A 233 -1.35 15.10 15.08
N GLY A 234 -0.82 15.90 16.01
CA GLY A 234 -1.09 17.34 16.11
C GLY A 234 -0.94 18.12 14.79
N PRO A 235 0.10 17.87 13.98
CA PRO A 235 0.28 18.52 12.67
C PRO A 235 -0.69 18.05 11.57
N TRP A 236 -1.51 17.03 11.81
CA TRP A 236 -2.34 16.47 10.76
C TRP A 236 -3.51 17.39 10.39
N SER A 237 -3.74 17.52 9.07
CA SER A 237 -4.92 18.22 8.58
C SER A 237 -6.21 17.47 8.94
N ALA A 238 -7.34 18.17 8.97
CA ALA A 238 -8.65 17.56 9.19
C ALA A 238 -9.00 16.45 8.18
N ARG A 239 -8.44 16.50 6.95
CA ARG A 239 -8.63 15.45 5.94
C ARG A 239 -7.98 14.12 6.33
N ARG A 240 -6.94 14.15 7.18
CA ARG A 240 -6.20 12.97 7.67
C ARG A 240 -5.79 11.98 6.58
N SER A 241 -5.65 12.45 5.34
CA SER A 241 -5.43 11.62 4.15
C SER A 241 -4.30 12.22 3.35
N TYR A 242 -3.27 11.41 3.08
CA TYR A 242 -2.02 11.88 2.51
C TYR A 242 -1.65 11.07 1.28
N GLN A 243 -1.28 11.79 0.23
CA GLN A 243 -0.66 11.17 -0.93
C GLN A 243 0.82 10.96 -0.65
N MET A 244 1.27 9.71 -0.66
CA MET A 244 2.70 9.43 -0.49
C MET A 244 3.48 10.05 -1.67
N PRO A 245 4.68 10.63 -1.43
CA PRO A 245 5.57 11.02 -2.51
C PRO A 245 5.94 9.82 -3.35
N VAL A 246 6.12 10.04 -4.65
CA VAL A 246 6.41 8.95 -5.61
C VAL A 246 7.66 9.27 -6.40
N LEU A 247 8.31 8.24 -6.93
CA LEU A 247 9.19 8.42 -8.07
C LEU A 247 8.32 8.43 -9.33
N HIS A 248 8.41 9.49 -10.14
CA HIS A 248 7.74 9.57 -11.44
C HIS A 248 8.76 9.26 -12.53
N LEU A 249 8.84 7.99 -12.93
CA LEU A 249 9.88 7.49 -13.83
C LEU A 249 9.28 6.83 -15.07
N GLY A 250 9.97 6.98 -16.19
CA GLY A 250 9.80 6.15 -17.38
C GLY A 250 10.28 4.72 -17.14
N ILE A 251 9.78 3.80 -17.98
CA ILE A 251 10.24 2.41 -17.94
C ILE A 251 11.72 2.28 -18.28
N ASP A 252 12.18 3.05 -19.25
CA ASP A 252 13.58 3.11 -19.67
C ASP A 252 14.50 3.50 -18.50
N GLU A 253 14.10 4.49 -17.68
CA GLU A 253 14.84 4.91 -16.49
C GLU A 253 14.99 3.75 -15.49
N VAL A 254 13.93 2.96 -15.30
CA VAL A 254 13.94 1.78 -14.41
C VAL A 254 14.76 0.64 -15.01
N VAL A 255 14.64 0.38 -16.32
CA VAL A 255 15.43 -0.65 -17.04
C VAL A 255 16.92 -0.34 -16.96
N GLN A 256 17.31 0.92 -17.14
CA GLN A 256 18.70 1.33 -17.01
C GLN A 256 19.20 1.20 -15.56
N ALA A 257 18.39 1.53 -14.57
CA ALA A 257 18.74 1.33 -13.16
C ALA A 257 18.92 -0.16 -12.82
N LEU A 258 18.06 -1.04 -13.35
CA LEU A 258 18.20 -2.49 -13.24
C LEU A 258 19.50 -2.97 -13.89
N ALA A 259 19.81 -2.50 -15.10
CA ALA A 259 21.04 -2.83 -15.81
C ALA A 259 22.29 -2.48 -14.99
N ARG A 260 22.33 -1.24 -14.46
CA ARG A 260 23.43 -0.76 -13.61
C ARG A 260 23.57 -1.55 -12.31
N CYS A 261 22.47 -1.77 -11.58
CA CYS A 261 22.51 -2.39 -10.26
C CYS A 261 22.75 -3.89 -10.30
N LEU A 262 22.31 -4.58 -11.36
CA LEU A 262 22.41 -6.04 -11.48
C LEU A 262 23.54 -6.51 -12.41
N GLY A 263 24.19 -5.59 -13.13
CA GLY A 263 25.24 -5.91 -14.10
C GLY A 263 24.72 -6.74 -15.27
N VAL A 264 23.51 -6.43 -15.76
CA VAL A 264 22.85 -7.15 -16.86
C VAL A 264 22.53 -6.21 -18.02
N ASP A 265 22.56 -6.71 -19.25
CA ASP A 265 22.01 -5.98 -20.41
C ASP A 265 20.47 -6.07 -20.39
N ALA A 266 19.85 -5.26 -19.54
CA ALA A 266 18.40 -5.26 -19.37
C ALA A 266 17.67 -4.82 -20.64
N ALA A 267 18.26 -3.96 -21.46
CA ALA A 267 17.64 -3.45 -22.69
C ALA A 267 17.44 -4.57 -23.71
N ALA A 268 18.38 -5.51 -23.82
CA ALA A 268 18.25 -6.68 -24.68
C ALA A 268 17.07 -7.60 -24.28
N LEU A 269 16.65 -7.57 -23.02
CA LEU A 269 15.61 -8.43 -22.45
C LEU A 269 14.20 -7.83 -22.49
N VAL A 270 14.05 -6.54 -22.79
CA VAL A 270 12.74 -5.87 -22.78
C VAL A 270 12.19 -5.72 -24.20
N ARG A 271 10.91 -6.07 -24.38
CA ARG A 271 10.11 -5.79 -25.58
C ARG A 271 8.84 -5.07 -25.19
N TYR A 272 8.22 -4.38 -26.14
CA TYR A 272 6.99 -3.61 -25.92
C TYR A 272 5.91 -4.09 -26.87
N GLU A 273 4.74 -4.41 -26.32
CA GLU A 273 3.52 -4.71 -27.07
C GLU A 273 2.35 -3.99 -26.37
N PRO A 274 2.17 -2.69 -26.64
CA PRO A 274 1.25 -1.87 -25.87
C PRO A 274 -0.19 -2.37 -25.96
N HIS A 275 -0.82 -2.61 -24.81
CA HIS A 275 -2.24 -2.90 -24.72
C HIS A 275 -3.00 -1.61 -24.36
N PRO A 276 -3.97 -1.15 -25.18
CA PRO A 276 -4.57 0.19 -25.02
C PRO A 276 -5.11 0.48 -23.62
N PHE A 277 -5.75 -0.50 -22.98
CA PHE A 277 -6.27 -0.33 -21.62
C PHE A 277 -5.14 -0.19 -20.60
N THR A 278 -4.08 -1.00 -20.69
CA THR A 278 -3.00 -1.00 -19.70
C THR A 278 -2.15 0.25 -19.85
N ASP A 279 -1.81 0.61 -21.09
CA ASP A 279 -1.09 1.84 -21.42
C ASP A 279 -1.81 3.07 -20.88
N LYS A 280 -3.10 3.23 -21.19
CA LYS A 280 -3.89 4.38 -20.74
C LYS A 280 -3.92 4.49 -19.21
N ASN A 281 -4.19 3.38 -18.52
CA ASN A 281 -4.51 3.43 -17.09
C ASN A 281 -3.29 3.28 -16.16
N PHE A 282 -2.16 2.76 -16.66
CA PHE A 282 -1.02 2.42 -15.81
C PHE A 282 0.33 2.96 -16.30
N ALA A 283 0.40 3.61 -17.48
CA ALA A 283 1.65 4.14 -18.03
C ALA A 283 1.55 5.63 -18.44
N ARG A 284 0.48 6.32 -18.06
CA ARG A 284 0.27 7.75 -18.35
C ARG A 284 0.09 8.57 -17.08
N TYR A 285 0.71 8.14 -15.98
CA TYR A 285 0.59 8.86 -14.72
C TYR A 285 1.23 10.25 -14.84
N PRO A 286 0.53 11.33 -14.45
CA PRO A 286 1.05 12.70 -14.55
C PRO A 286 2.11 12.98 -13.49
N GLN A 287 2.76 14.14 -13.55
CA GLN A 287 3.67 14.55 -12.47
C GLN A 287 2.87 14.72 -11.16
N LEU A 288 3.42 14.29 -10.03
CA LEU A 288 2.76 14.35 -8.73
C LEU A 288 3.50 15.25 -7.75
N SER A 289 2.83 16.28 -7.25
CA SER A 289 3.36 17.22 -6.25
C SER A 289 2.79 16.92 -4.85
N THR A 290 3.69 16.67 -3.88
CA THR A 290 3.33 16.25 -2.51
C THR A 290 4.06 17.02 -1.39
N PRO A 291 4.09 18.36 -1.42
CA PRO A 291 4.85 19.16 -0.46
C PRO A 291 4.42 18.95 1.00
N ARG A 292 3.13 18.69 1.28
CA ARG A 292 2.65 18.48 2.65
C ARG A 292 3.06 17.12 3.18
N ALA A 293 2.92 16.07 2.39
CA ALA A 293 3.42 14.74 2.74
C ALA A 293 4.93 14.78 3.05
N ILE A 294 5.72 15.46 2.21
CA ILE A 294 7.16 15.63 2.43
C ILE A 294 7.44 16.41 3.73
N ALA A 295 6.70 17.50 3.99
CA ALA A 295 6.87 18.31 5.18
C ALA A 295 6.61 17.54 6.49
N ILE A 296 5.70 16.55 6.46
CA ILE A 296 5.45 15.67 7.60
C ILE A 296 6.38 14.45 7.65
N GLY A 297 7.35 14.36 6.75
CA GLY A 297 8.41 13.34 6.76
C GLY A 297 8.18 12.11 5.89
N LEU A 298 7.11 12.06 5.09
CA LEU A 298 6.92 11.00 4.09
C LEU A 298 7.94 11.14 2.95
N ARG A 299 8.36 10.02 2.38
CA ARG A 299 9.43 9.98 1.36
C ARG A 299 9.12 9.00 0.22
N ASN A 300 9.77 9.21 -0.91
CA ASN A 300 9.92 8.19 -1.96
C ASN A 300 11.32 7.54 -1.84
N ASP A 301 11.66 6.64 -2.77
CA ASP A 301 12.96 5.95 -2.78
C ASP A 301 14.15 6.86 -3.15
N GLY A 302 13.92 8.12 -3.53
CA GLY A 302 14.95 9.11 -3.85
C GLY A 302 15.53 9.00 -5.26
N SER A 303 15.80 7.80 -5.77
CA SER A 303 16.30 7.58 -7.14
C SER A 303 15.87 6.22 -7.70
N ALA A 304 15.99 6.06 -9.03
CA ALA A 304 15.75 4.77 -9.69
C ALA A 304 16.70 3.66 -9.19
N ASP A 305 17.97 4.00 -8.91
CA ASP A 305 18.96 3.05 -8.39
C ASP A 305 18.61 2.62 -6.95
N GLU A 306 18.22 3.57 -6.09
CA GLU A 306 17.76 3.25 -4.73
C GLU A 306 16.45 2.45 -4.72
N LEU A 307 15.53 2.74 -5.65
CA LEU A 307 14.34 1.91 -5.85
C LEU A 307 14.72 0.45 -6.13
N VAL A 308 15.67 0.22 -7.05
CA VAL A 308 16.16 -1.11 -7.40
C VAL A 308 16.86 -1.77 -6.21
N ARG A 309 17.76 -1.06 -5.52
CA ARG A 309 18.42 -1.58 -4.31
C ARG A 309 17.39 -1.96 -3.25
N ASN A 310 16.43 -1.09 -2.94
CA ASN A 310 15.39 -1.37 -1.95
C ASN A 310 14.53 -2.60 -2.29
N VAL A 311 14.32 -2.91 -3.58
CA VAL A 311 13.59 -4.11 -4.02
C VAL A 311 14.39 -5.39 -3.72
N PHE A 312 15.71 -5.38 -3.92
CA PHE A 312 16.56 -6.56 -3.76
C PHE A 312 17.24 -6.67 -2.39
N ASP A 313 17.23 -5.60 -1.59
CA ASP A 313 17.78 -5.52 -0.23
C ASP A 313 16.78 -6.01 0.84
N HIS A 314 16.08 -7.10 0.52
CA HIS A 314 15.17 -7.81 1.42
C HIS A 314 15.72 -9.21 1.72
N PRO A 315 15.82 -9.61 3.01
CA PRO A 315 16.17 -10.97 3.40
C PRO A 315 15.10 -11.99 2.98
#